data_AF-A0A674KB53-F1
#
_entry.id   AF-A0A674KB53-F1
#
_cell.length_a   1.000
_cell.length_b   1.000
_cell.length_c   1.000
_cell.angle_alpha   90.00
_cell.angle_beta   90.00
_cell.angle_gamma   90.00
#
_symmetry.space_group_name_H-M   'P 1'
#
loop_
_entity.id
_entity.type
_entity.pdbx_description
1 polymer ?
#
loop_
_entity_poly.entity_id
_entity_poly.type
_entity_poly.pdbx_seq_one_letter_code
_entity_poly.pdbx_strand_id
1 'polypeptide(L)'
;MQSYLFTRNVKQKEQRTKGKHLVDLTHKVAQKFVFEGKHKEAIPAALHSLRFSIDTCGPDSVELVPAYLILAEASTGLGHLTQAEEYLSQAQWIVLKTSDCSNGIQSKLHRNLGLLYAAKGNFEESLYHLATDIYFASCAFGTHDISTSGGYFHMANVFFRQNKMDIADSLYTEVSSTSKCI
;
A
#
# COMPACT_ATOMS: atom_id res chain seq x y z
N MET A 1 -16.56 -19.60 -39.18
CA MET A 1 -15.42 -19.40 -38.25
C MET A 1 -15.34 -17.99 -37.67
N GLN A 2 -15.52 -16.91 -38.44
CA GLN A 2 -15.48 -15.52 -37.93
C GLN A 2 -16.52 -15.19 -36.83
N SER A 3 -17.77 -15.66 -36.96
CA SER A 3 -18.82 -15.46 -35.95
C SER A 3 -18.48 -16.10 -34.59
N TYR A 4 -17.94 -17.33 -34.57
CA TYR A 4 -17.55 -18.04 -33.36
C TYR A 4 -16.38 -17.36 -32.62
N LEU A 5 -15.38 -16.88 -33.37
CA LEU A 5 -14.25 -16.12 -32.83
C LEU A 5 -14.71 -14.76 -32.26
N PHE A 6 -15.67 -14.10 -32.91
CA PHE A 6 -16.27 -12.87 -32.41
C PHE A 6 -17.02 -13.10 -31.09
N THR A 7 -17.89 -14.12 -31.00
CA THR A 7 -18.61 -14.45 -29.77
C THR A 7 -17.66 -14.87 -28.63
N ARG A 8 -16.57 -15.58 -28.94
CA ARG A 8 -15.53 -15.95 -27.95
C ARG A 8 -14.79 -14.73 -27.43
N ASN A 9 -14.43 -13.77 -28.29
CA ASN A 9 -13.76 -12.53 -27.90
C ASN A 9 -14.65 -11.63 -27.05
N VAL A 10 -15.95 -11.53 -27.36
CA VAL A 10 -16.92 -10.78 -26.55
C VAL A 10 -17.05 -11.39 -25.15
N LYS A 11 -17.22 -12.72 -25.05
CA LYS A 11 -17.27 -13.42 -23.76
C LYS A 11 -16.00 -13.26 -22.93
N GLN A 12 -14.82 -13.34 -23.55
CA GLN A 12 -13.55 -13.12 -22.84
C GLN A 12 -13.40 -11.67 -22.34
N LYS A 13 -13.83 -10.68 -23.14
CA LYS A 13 -13.80 -9.27 -22.75
C LYS A 13 -14.77 -8.99 -21.59
N GLU A 14 -15.95 -9.61 -21.62
CA GLU A 14 -16.93 -9.53 -20.53
C GLU A 14 -16.42 -10.19 -19.24
N GLN A 15 -15.74 -11.34 -19.35
CA GLN A 15 -15.14 -12.02 -18.20
C GLN A 15 -14.02 -11.17 -17.57
N ARG A 16 -13.17 -10.54 -18.39
CA ARG A 16 -12.10 -9.64 -17.91
C ARG A 16 -12.63 -8.39 -17.23
N THR A 17 -13.71 -7.79 -17.76
CA THR A 17 -14.33 -6.61 -17.15
C THR A 17 -14.95 -6.95 -15.80
N LYS A 18 -15.66 -8.09 -15.69
CA LYS A 18 -16.16 -8.61 -14.40
C LYS A 18 -15.03 -8.85 -13.40
N GLY A 19 -13.92 -9.47 -13.83
CA GLY A 19 -12.74 -9.67 -13.00
C GLY A 19 -12.18 -8.36 -12.43
N LYS A 20 -11.98 -7.35 -13.28
CA LYS A 20 -11.53 -6.01 -12.86
C LYS A 20 -12.46 -5.34 -11.85
N HIS A 21 -13.78 -5.46 -12.05
CA HIS A 21 -14.77 -4.94 -11.09
C HIS A 21 -14.68 -5.63 -9.72
N LEU A 22 -14.48 -6.97 -9.71
CA LEU A 22 -14.32 -7.71 -8.46
C LEU A 22 -13.02 -7.34 -7.73
N VAL A 23 -11.93 -7.13 -8.47
CA VAL A 23 -10.66 -6.62 -7.91
C VAL A 23 -10.88 -5.27 -7.23
N ASP A 24 -11.48 -4.30 -7.93
CA ASP A 24 -11.70 -2.95 -7.41
C ASP A 24 -12.63 -2.96 -6.18
N LEU A 25 -13.73 -3.72 -6.24
CA LEU A 25 -14.69 -3.82 -5.14
C LEU A 25 -14.03 -4.40 -3.88
N THR A 26 -13.35 -5.54 -4.02
CA THR A 26 -12.70 -6.21 -2.87
C THR A 26 -11.54 -5.39 -2.32
N HIS A 27 -10.77 -4.72 -3.18
CA HIS A 27 -9.73 -3.78 -2.77
C HIS A 27 -10.31 -2.64 -1.92
N LYS A 28 -11.37 -1.98 -2.39
CA LYS A 28 -12.04 -0.88 -1.68
C LYS A 28 -12.60 -1.31 -0.33
N VAL A 29 -13.22 -2.49 -0.26
CA VAL A 29 -13.73 -3.05 1.00
C VAL A 29 -12.58 -3.30 1.98
N ALA A 30 -11.49 -3.90 1.51
CA ALA A 30 -10.33 -4.17 2.36
C ALA A 30 -9.69 -2.87 2.87
N GLN A 31 -9.52 -1.88 1.98
CA GLN A 31 -8.98 -0.57 2.33
C GLN A 31 -9.85 0.16 3.36
N LYS A 32 -11.18 0.08 3.19
CA LYS A 32 -12.13 0.64 4.16
C LYS A 32 -11.96 -0.01 5.54
N PHE A 33 -11.83 -1.34 5.60
CA PHE A 33 -11.63 -2.01 6.89
C PHE A 33 -10.32 -1.63 7.57
N VAL A 34 -9.23 -1.49 6.81
CA VAL A 34 -7.96 -0.98 7.35
C VAL A 34 -8.12 0.43 7.90
N PHE A 35 -8.78 1.33 7.17
CA PHE A 35 -9.04 2.70 7.62
C PHE A 35 -9.89 2.75 8.90
N GLU A 36 -10.84 1.83 9.06
CA GLU A 36 -11.66 1.70 10.27
C GLU A 36 -10.93 0.97 11.42
N GLY A 37 -9.67 0.55 11.25
CA GLY A 37 -8.92 -0.24 12.24
C GLY A 37 -9.40 -1.69 12.38
N LYS A 38 -10.31 -2.15 11.51
CA LYS A 38 -10.89 -3.50 11.49
C LYS A 38 -9.96 -4.46 10.74
N HIS A 39 -8.76 -4.64 11.27
CA HIS A 39 -7.71 -5.40 10.59
C HIS A 39 -8.07 -6.88 10.38
N LYS A 40 -8.83 -7.51 11.29
CA LYS A 40 -9.26 -8.92 11.13
C LYS A 40 -10.19 -9.10 9.93
N GLU A 41 -11.08 -8.13 9.71
CA GLU A 41 -12.05 -8.10 8.62
C GLU A 41 -11.39 -7.69 7.28
N ALA A 42 -10.31 -6.91 7.33
CA ALA A 42 -9.55 -6.52 6.15
C ALA A 42 -8.87 -7.71 5.45
N ILE A 43 -8.32 -8.66 6.20
CA ILE A 43 -7.58 -9.82 5.67
C ILE A 43 -8.38 -10.62 4.62
N PRO A 44 -9.60 -11.14 4.90
CA PRO A 44 -10.34 -11.92 3.90
C PRO A 44 -10.70 -11.10 2.65
N ALA A 45 -11.02 -9.80 2.81
CA ALA A 45 -11.29 -8.93 1.67
C ALA A 45 -10.04 -8.71 0.81
N ALA A 46 -8.87 -8.51 1.42
CA ALA A 46 -7.60 -8.34 0.73
C ALA A 46 -7.13 -9.64 0.06
N LEU A 47 -7.34 -10.81 0.68
CA LEU A 47 -7.07 -12.11 0.06
C LEU A 47 -7.96 -12.36 -1.17
N HIS A 48 -9.24 -11.98 -1.11
CA HIS A 48 -10.11 -12.03 -2.29
C HIS A 48 -9.64 -11.08 -3.39
N SER A 49 -9.21 -9.86 -3.03
CA SER A 49 -8.63 -8.91 -3.99
C SER A 49 -7.40 -9.50 -4.66
N LEU A 50 -6.47 -10.08 -3.89
CA LEU A 50 -5.28 -10.74 -4.41
C LEU A 50 -5.63 -11.88 -5.37
N ARG A 51 -6.55 -12.77 -4.99
CA ARG A 51 -6.99 -13.89 -5.83
C ARG A 51 -7.56 -13.39 -7.16
N PHE A 52 -8.48 -12.43 -7.13
CA PHE A 52 -9.07 -11.90 -8.35
C PHE A 52 -8.06 -11.16 -9.23
N SER A 53 -7.06 -10.49 -8.64
CA SER A 53 -5.99 -9.85 -9.39
C SER A 53 -5.09 -10.88 -10.07
N ILE A 54 -4.78 -12.00 -9.41
CA ILE A 54 -4.04 -13.11 -10.03
C ILE A 54 -4.82 -13.69 -11.21
N ASP A 55 -6.12 -13.94 -11.04
CA ASP A 55 -6.97 -14.48 -12.10
C ASP A 55 -7.11 -13.53 -13.30
N THR A 56 -7.05 -12.20 -13.05
CA THR A 56 -7.27 -11.17 -14.07
C THR A 56 -6.00 -10.78 -14.81
N CYS A 57 -4.88 -10.65 -14.08
CA CYS A 57 -3.64 -10.05 -14.57
C CYS A 57 -2.44 -11.02 -14.57
N GLY A 58 -2.53 -12.14 -13.85
CA GLY A 58 -1.46 -13.12 -13.69
C GLY A 58 -0.68 -12.98 -12.37
N PRO A 59 0.12 -14.01 -12.00
CA PRO A 59 0.76 -14.13 -10.69
C PRO A 59 1.96 -13.19 -10.44
N ASP A 60 2.49 -12.54 -11.48
CA ASP A 60 3.65 -11.64 -11.39
C ASP A 60 3.30 -10.18 -11.71
N SER A 61 2.02 -9.85 -11.79
CA SER A 61 1.55 -8.54 -12.21
C SER A 61 1.75 -7.47 -11.13
N VAL A 62 2.13 -6.26 -11.52
CA VAL A 62 2.24 -5.11 -10.59
C VAL A 62 0.90 -4.78 -9.91
N GLU A 63 -0.21 -5.15 -10.54
CA GLU A 63 -1.57 -5.04 -10.04
C GLU A 63 -1.84 -5.90 -8.78
N LEU A 64 -0.96 -6.83 -8.43
CA LEU A 64 -1.05 -7.58 -7.18
C LEU A 64 -0.55 -6.77 -5.97
N VAL A 65 0.36 -5.81 -6.21
CA VAL A 65 1.03 -5.05 -5.14
C VAL A 65 0.02 -4.38 -4.19
N PRO A 66 -1.03 -3.68 -4.65
CA PRO A 66 -1.99 -3.06 -3.74
C PRO A 66 -2.67 -4.03 -2.77
N ALA A 67 -2.92 -5.28 -3.18
CA ALA A 67 -3.52 -6.28 -2.31
C ALA A 67 -2.52 -6.79 -1.25
N TYR A 68 -1.26 -7.03 -1.64
CA TYR A 68 -0.19 -7.38 -0.70
C TYR A 68 0.05 -6.28 0.34
N LEU A 69 0.02 -5.01 -0.07
CA LEU A 69 0.21 -3.89 0.86
C LEU A 69 -0.90 -3.82 1.91
N ILE A 70 -2.17 -4.04 1.53
CA ILE A 70 -3.28 -4.07 2.49
C ILE A 70 -3.15 -5.27 3.44
N LEU A 71 -2.74 -6.44 2.94
CA LEU A 71 -2.50 -7.62 3.77
C LEU A 71 -1.39 -7.38 4.78
N ALA A 72 -0.30 -6.72 4.35
CA ALA A 72 0.79 -6.34 5.24
C ALA A 72 0.32 -5.35 6.31
N GLU A 73 -0.37 -4.27 5.92
CA GLU A 73 -0.86 -3.25 6.84
C GLU A 73 -1.80 -3.83 7.90
N ALA A 74 -2.75 -4.67 7.47
CA ALA A 74 -3.65 -5.37 8.37
C ALA A 74 -2.91 -6.35 9.29
N SER A 75 -1.92 -7.08 8.78
CA SER A 75 -1.12 -8.02 9.58
C SER A 75 -0.26 -7.27 10.61
N THR A 76 0.34 -6.14 10.24
CA THR A 76 1.07 -5.25 11.17
C THR A 76 0.14 -4.70 12.24
N GLY A 77 -1.06 -4.25 11.88
CA GLY A 77 -2.06 -3.76 12.85
C GLY A 77 -2.55 -4.82 13.83
N LEU A 78 -2.45 -6.11 13.48
CA LEU A 78 -2.73 -7.25 14.37
C LEU A 78 -1.50 -7.72 15.17
N GLY A 79 -0.32 -7.15 14.92
CA GLY A 79 0.94 -7.60 15.52
C GLY A 79 1.51 -8.87 14.90
N HIS A 80 0.96 -9.36 13.77
CA HIS A 80 1.48 -10.50 13.03
C HIS A 80 2.66 -10.09 12.14
N LEU A 81 3.75 -9.65 12.77
CA LEU A 81 4.86 -8.98 12.08
C LEU A 81 5.57 -9.87 11.05
N THR A 82 5.73 -11.17 11.33
CA THR A 82 6.32 -12.14 10.38
C THR A 82 5.47 -12.26 9.12
N GLN A 83 4.15 -12.35 9.27
CA GLN A 83 3.23 -12.45 8.13
C GLN A 83 3.21 -11.16 7.30
N ALA A 84 3.28 -10.00 7.96
CA ALA A 84 3.41 -8.71 7.28
C ALA A 84 4.69 -8.62 6.45
N GLU A 85 5.82 -9.11 7.00
CA GLU A 85 7.12 -9.16 6.32
C GLU A 85 7.09 -10.05 5.08
N GLU A 86 6.42 -11.21 5.16
CA GLU A 86 6.22 -12.10 4.00
C GLU A 86 5.45 -11.39 2.87
N TYR A 87 4.33 -10.73 3.20
CA TYR A 87 3.54 -9.98 2.20
C TYR A 87 4.33 -8.81 1.59
N LEU A 88 5.09 -8.08 2.40
CA LEU A 88 5.93 -6.99 1.89
C LEU A 88 7.08 -7.50 1.02
N SER A 89 7.64 -8.67 1.34
CA SER A 89 8.66 -9.32 0.51
C SER A 89 8.10 -9.67 -0.88
N GLN A 90 6.86 -10.18 -0.94
CA GLN A 90 6.20 -10.47 -2.22
C GLN A 90 5.95 -9.18 -3.02
N ALA A 91 5.43 -8.13 -2.36
CA ALA A 91 5.21 -6.83 -3.00
C ALA A 91 6.51 -6.23 -3.54
N GLN A 92 7.59 -6.25 -2.73
CA GLN A 92 8.89 -5.74 -3.11
C GLN A 92 9.49 -6.51 -4.29
N TRP A 93 9.36 -7.84 -4.31
CA TRP A 93 9.82 -8.65 -5.44
C TRP A 93 9.14 -8.28 -6.75
N ILE A 94 7.82 -8.04 -6.74
CA ILE A 94 7.08 -7.62 -7.93
C ILE A 94 7.52 -6.22 -8.38
N VAL A 95 7.69 -5.28 -7.44
CA VAL A 95 8.16 -3.93 -7.74
C VAL A 95 9.56 -3.96 -8.37
N LEU A 96 10.49 -4.75 -7.82
CA LEU A 96 11.85 -4.91 -8.35
C LEU A 96 11.89 -5.48 -9.77
N LYS A 97 10.97 -6.39 -10.10
CA LYS A 97 10.87 -6.96 -11.46
C LYS A 97 10.19 -6.02 -12.47
N THR A 98 9.58 -4.94 -12.01
CA THR A 98 8.81 -4.02 -12.87
C THR A 98 9.63 -2.76 -13.13
N SER A 99 10.13 -2.59 -14.36
CA SER A 99 11.00 -1.46 -14.76
C SER A 99 10.40 -0.08 -14.51
N ASP A 100 9.07 0.04 -14.64
CA ASP A 100 8.35 1.32 -14.61
C ASP A 100 7.29 1.36 -13.51
N CYS A 101 7.65 0.89 -12.30
CA CYS A 101 6.74 0.94 -11.17
C CYS A 101 6.48 2.41 -10.75
N SER A 102 5.21 2.81 -10.75
CA SER A 102 4.82 4.18 -10.41
C SER A 102 5.32 4.62 -9.03
N ASN A 103 5.70 5.89 -8.91
CA ASN A 103 6.11 6.50 -7.64
C ASN A 103 5.06 6.29 -6.54
N GLY A 104 3.76 6.33 -6.86
CA GLY A 104 2.69 6.09 -5.88
C GLY A 104 2.69 4.67 -5.30
N ILE A 105 3.07 3.64 -6.07
CA ILE A 105 3.22 2.28 -5.57
C ILE A 105 4.48 2.16 -4.71
N GLN A 106 5.60 2.72 -5.17
CA GLN A 106 6.86 2.71 -4.40
C GLN A 106 6.71 3.41 -3.06
N SER A 107 6.04 4.57 -3.02
CA SER A 107 5.69 5.29 -1.79
C SER A 107 4.95 4.38 -0.80
N LYS A 108 3.84 3.75 -1.23
CA LYS A 108 3.05 2.88 -0.35
C LYS A 108 3.82 1.65 0.15
N LEU A 109 4.67 1.06 -0.69
CA LEU A 109 5.54 -0.06 -0.29
C LEU A 109 6.51 0.39 0.81
N HIS A 110 7.22 1.48 0.59
CA HIS A 110 8.17 2.03 1.56
C HIS A 110 7.47 2.49 2.86
N ARG A 111 6.26 3.03 2.77
CA ARG A 111 5.45 3.35 3.97
C ARG A 111 5.22 2.11 4.82
N ASN A 112 4.75 1.03 4.21
CA ASN A 112 4.44 -0.20 4.94
C ASN A 112 5.70 -0.86 5.53
N LEU A 113 6.82 -0.85 4.81
CA LEU A 113 8.12 -1.29 5.35
C LEU A 113 8.53 -0.43 6.56
N GLY A 114 8.39 0.90 6.45
CA GLY A 114 8.65 1.82 7.55
C GLY A 114 7.81 1.52 8.79
N LEU A 115 6.52 1.27 8.61
CA LEU A 115 5.59 0.90 9.69
C LEU A 115 5.94 -0.46 10.31
N LEU A 116 6.26 -1.47 9.49
CA LEU A 116 6.69 -2.78 9.95
C LEU A 116 7.95 -2.68 10.83
N TYR A 117 8.97 -1.96 10.36
CA TYR A 117 10.21 -1.80 11.12
C TYR A 117 10.00 -1.01 12.42
N ALA A 118 9.16 0.03 12.40
CA ALA A 118 8.75 0.72 13.62
C ALA A 118 8.06 -0.25 14.60
N ALA A 119 7.17 -1.12 14.13
CA ALA A 119 6.51 -2.13 14.95
C ALA A 119 7.50 -3.15 15.53
N LYS A 120 8.53 -3.55 14.76
CA LYS A 120 9.65 -4.40 15.22
C LYS A 120 10.61 -3.67 16.17
N GLY A 121 10.48 -2.35 16.36
CA GLY A 121 11.38 -1.53 17.17
C GLY A 121 12.68 -1.14 16.48
N ASN A 122 12.85 -1.45 15.19
CA ASN A 122 14.00 -1.04 14.40
C ASN A 122 13.74 0.35 13.81
N PHE A 123 14.05 1.39 14.60
CA PHE A 123 13.74 2.76 14.22
C PHE A 123 14.62 3.33 13.11
N GLU A 124 15.84 2.86 12.95
CA GLU A 124 16.75 3.32 11.90
C GLU A 124 16.23 2.92 10.51
N GLU A 125 15.97 1.62 10.31
CA GLU A 125 15.37 1.11 9.07
C GLU A 125 13.99 1.72 8.82
N SER A 126 13.21 1.92 9.88
CA SER A 126 11.91 2.59 9.78
C SER A 126 12.04 3.99 9.18
N LEU A 127 12.95 4.82 9.71
CA LEU A 127 13.17 6.18 9.23
C LEU A 127 13.70 6.21 7.79
N TYR A 128 14.59 5.29 7.42
CA TYR A 128 15.07 5.15 6.05
C TYR A 128 13.92 4.89 5.07
N HIS A 129 13.07 3.92 5.40
CA HIS A 129 11.93 3.59 4.55
C HIS A 129 10.89 4.72 4.50
N LEU A 130 10.62 5.41 5.61
CA LEU A 130 9.68 6.53 5.63
C LEU A 130 10.21 7.76 4.87
N ALA A 131 11.52 8.05 4.93
CA ALA A 131 12.13 9.09 4.11
C ALA A 131 11.99 8.77 2.61
N THR A 132 12.16 7.50 2.24
CA THR A 132 11.98 7.03 0.86
C THR A 132 10.51 7.11 0.42
N ASP A 133 9.56 6.80 1.31
CA ASP A 133 8.12 7.02 1.06
C ASP A 133 7.83 8.49 0.72
N ILE A 134 8.30 9.42 1.55
CA ILE A 134 8.10 10.86 1.35
C ILE A 134 8.67 11.32 0.01
N TYR A 135 9.86 10.84 -0.37
CA TYR A 135 10.46 11.14 -1.67
C TYR A 135 9.54 10.72 -2.82
N PHE A 136 9.11 9.46 -2.84
CA PHE A 136 8.25 8.95 -3.91
C PHE A 136 6.86 9.59 -3.90
N ALA A 137 6.27 9.84 -2.73
CA ALA A 137 5.00 10.53 -2.59
C ALA A 137 5.08 11.95 -3.16
N SER A 138 6.18 12.66 -2.86
CA SER A 138 6.46 13.99 -3.40
C SER A 138 6.58 13.97 -4.92
N CYS A 139 7.26 12.98 -5.49
CA CYS A 139 7.37 12.81 -6.94
C CYS A 139 6.04 12.41 -7.60
N ALA A 140 5.12 11.75 -6.90
CA ALA A 140 3.84 11.29 -7.44
C ALA A 140 2.72 12.34 -7.33
N PHE A 141 2.66 13.05 -6.21
CA PHE A 141 1.50 13.89 -5.83
C PHE A 141 1.88 15.34 -5.51
N GLY A 142 3.17 15.62 -5.31
CA GLY A 142 3.67 16.92 -4.86
C GLY A 142 3.95 16.97 -3.36
N THR A 143 4.71 17.98 -2.95
CA THR A 143 5.21 18.14 -1.58
C THR A 143 4.16 18.57 -0.56
N HIS A 144 3.02 19.09 -1.01
CA HIS A 144 1.93 19.57 -0.15
C HIS A 144 0.68 18.68 -0.19
N ASP A 145 0.78 17.51 -0.84
CA ASP A 145 -0.31 16.55 -0.89
C ASP A 145 -0.51 15.84 0.46
N ILE A 146 -1.75 15.46 0.76
CA ILE A 146 -2.11 14.68 1.95
C ILE A 146 -1.32 13.37 2.00
N SER A 147 -1.12 12.74 0.83
CA SER A 147 -0.38 11.48 0.71
C SER A 147 1.06 11.64 1.19
N THR A 148 1.72 12.76 0.84
CA THR A 148 3.08 13.09 1.29
C THR A 148 3.11 13.39 2.79
N SER A 149 2.10 14.11 3.28
CA SER A 149 1.94 14.44 4.71
C SER A 149 1.86 13.20 5.62
N GLY A 150 1.27 12.11 5.13
CA GLY A 150 1.21 10.83 5.85
C GLY A 150 2.60 10.26 6.20
N GLY A 151 3.59 10.43 5.32
CA GLY A 151 4.97 9.98 5.58
C GLY A 151 5.61 10.75 6.73
N TYR A 152 5.46 12.08 6.74
CA TYR A 152 5.95 12.94 7.83
C TYR A 152 5.31 12.59 9.18
N PHE A 153 4.00 12.31 9.19
CA PHE A 153 3.28 11.87 10.39
C PHE A 153 3.86 10.58 10.97
N HIS A 154 4.17 9.59 10.12
CA HIS A 154 4.79 8.35 10.59
C HIS A 154 6.22 8.57 11.09
N MET A 155 7.01 9.44 10.45
CA MET A 155 8.35 9.78 10.96
C MET A 155 8.27 10.46 12.33
N ALA A 156 7.33 11.38 12.51
CA ALA A 156 7.10 12.05 13.80
C ALA A 156 6.78 11.03 14.91
N ASN A 157 5.92 10.03 14.62
CA ASN A 157 5.64 8.93 15.57
C ASN A 157 6.90 8.12 15.93
N VAL A 158 7.80 7.88 14.97
CA VAL A 158 9.05 7.16 15.23
C VAL A 158 10.00 7.98 16.10
N PHE A 159 10.12 9.30 15.87
CA PHE A 159 10.92 10.19 16.72
C PHE A 159 10.33 10.36 18.12
N PHE A 160 9.00 10.43 18.22
CA PHE A 160 8.28 10.44 19.49
C PHE A 160 8.61 9.19 20.33
N ARG A 161 8.59 8.00 19.71
CA ARG A 161 8.97 6.73 20.38
C ARG A 161 10.45 6.67 20.78
N GLN A 162 11.31 7.51 20.18
CA GLN A 162 12.71 7.69 20.57
C GLN A 162 12.92 8.79 21.63
N ASN A 163 11.86 9.43 22.15
CA ASN A 163 11.93 10.62 23.01
C ASN A 163 12.63 11.85 22.37
N LYS A 164 12.69 11.92 21.03
CA LYS A 164 13.22 13.08 20.29
C LYS A 164 12.08 14.06 20.00
N MET A 165 11.58 14.68 21.06
CA MET A 165 10.33 15.48 21.04
C MET A 165 10.44 16.73 20.18
N ASP A 166 11.60 17.37 20.17
CA ASP A 166 11.90 18.54 19.34
C ASP A 166 11.70 18.26 17.84
N ILE A 167 12.18 17.11 17.37
CA ILE A 167 12.04 16.68 15.99
C ILE A 167 10.60 16.27 15.70
N ALA A 168 9.97 15.53 16.62
CA ALA A 168 8.59 15.09 16.47
C ALA A 168 7.61 16.26 16.35
N ASP A 169 7.73 17.26 17.22
CA ASP A 169 6.87 18.45 17.24
C ASP A 169 7.01 19.30 15.96
N SER A 170 8.24 19.44 15.47
CA SER A 170 8.50 20.11 14.18
C SER A 170 7.77 19.41 13.04
N LEU A 171 7.89 18.08 12.95
CA LEU A 171 7.23 17.28 11.91
C LEU A 171 5.70 17.29 12.04
N TYR A 172 5.14 17.21 13.25
CA TYR A 172 3.69 17.32 13.45
C TYR A 172 3.16 18.70 13.03
N THR A 173 3.94 19.76 13.29
CA THR A 173 3.56 21.12 12.87
C THR A 173 3.47 21.22 11.36
N GLU A 174 4.42 20.65 10.62
CA GLU A 174 4.39 20.57 9.15
C GLU A 174 3.18 19.78 8.62
N VAL A 175 2.81 18.67 9.25
CA VAL A 175 1.59 17.92 8.87
C VAL A 175 0.32 18.74 9.12
N SER A 176 0.30 19.53 10.19
CA SER A 176 -0.84 20.38 10.53
C SER A 176 -0.97 21.62 9.62
N SER A 177 0.13 22.07 9.01
CA SER A 177 0.13 23.21 8.10
C SER A 177 -0.38 22.79 6.71
N THR A 178 0.03 21.62 6.21
CA THR A 178 -0.44 21.09 4.93
C THR A 178 -1.94 20.73 4.93
N SER A 179 -2.45 20.19 6.04
CA SER A 179 -3.87 19.83 6.19
C SER A 179 -4.83 21.01 6.29
N LYS A 180 -4.34 22.23 6.60
CA LYS A 180 -5.15 23.46 6.61
C LYS A 180 -5.32 24.11 5.24
N CYS A 181 -4.54 23.69 4.24
CA CYS A 181 -4.51 24.28 2.91
C CYS A 181 -5.48 23.63 1.91
N ILE A 182 -6.37 22.74 2.35
CA ILE A 182 -7.28 21.92 1.54
C ILE A 182 -8.72 22.19 2.00
#